data_AF-A0A968FW44-F1
#
_entry.id   AF-A0A968FW44-F1
#
_cell.length_a   1.000
_cell.length_b   1.000
_cell.length_c   1.000
_cell.angle_alpha   90.00
_cell.angle_beta   90.00
_cell.angle_gamma   90.00
#
_symmetry.space_group_name_H-M   'P 1'
#
loop_
_entity.id
_entity.type
_entity.pdbx_description
1 polymer ?
#
loop_
_entity_poly.entity_id
_entity_poly.type
_entity_poly.pdbx_seq_one_letter_code
_entity_poly.pdbx_strand_id
1 'polypeptide(L)'
;MARSNASCLLKEKVVLVDDEECLCLFLRENLKKDGIEAVSFREAFPVLTHLSKEWEGVVVTDVKMPGMDGLAFLSRVMAVDPQLPVILITGHGDIPMVVEAM
;
A
#
# COMPACT_ATOMS: atom_id res chain seq x y z
N MET A 1 -18.57 -7.70 -34.55
CA MET A 1 -19.42 -6.63 -33.97
C MET A 1 -19.63 -6.97 -32.50
N ALA A 2 -19.40 -5.98 -31.62
CA ALA A 2 -19.50 -6.02 -30.15
C ALA A 2 -18.52 -6.94 -29.37
N ARG A 3 -17.35 -6.39 -29.04
CA ARG A 3 -16.55 -6.80 -27.88
C ARG A 3 -17.36 -6.48 -26.63
N SER A 4 -17.81 -7.52 -25.93
CA SER A 4 -18.43 -7.39 -24.60
C SER A 4 -17.30 -7.07 -23.60
N ASN A 5 -17.04 -5.78 -23.39
CA ASN A 5 -16.15 -5.30 -22.33
C ASN A 5 -16.87 -5.53 -21.00
N ALA A 6 -16.64 -6.71 -20.41
CA ALA A 6 -16.97 -6.98 -19.03
C ALA A 6 -16.23 -5.97 -18.15
N SER A 7 -16.97 -4.97 -17.70
CA SER A 7 -16.70 -4.23 -16.49
C SER A 7 -16.70 -5.24 -15.34
N CYS A 8 -15.52 -5.74 -14.94
CA CYS A 8 -15.33 -6.38 -13.64
C CYS A 8 -13.84 -6.54 -13.35
N LEU A 9 -13.45 -6.13 -12.13
CA LEU A 9 -12.17 -6.38 -11.47
C LEU A 9 -11.02 -5.45 -11.86
N LEU A 10 -11.23 -4.14 -11.72
CA LEU A 10 -10.16 -3.32 -11.19
C LEU A 10 -10.15 -3.53 -9.67
N LYS A 11 -9.57 -4.67 -9.26
CA LYS A 11 -9.09 -4.83 -7.88
C LYS A 11 -7.98 -3.80 -7.74
N GLU A 12 -8.14 -2.86 -6.82
CA GLU A 12 -7.12 -1.87 -6.49
C GLU A 12 -5.78 -2.59 -6.30
N LYS A 13 -4.81 -2.33 -7.19
CA LYS A 13 -3.57 -3.10 -7.23
C LYS A 13 -2.55 -2.59 -6.22
N VAL A 14 -2.70 -1.34 -5.80
CA VAL A 14 -1.75 -0.68 -4.90
C VAL A 14 -2.49 0.07 -3.80
N VAL A 15 -2.15 -0.21 -2.56
CA VAL A 15 -2.56 0.59 -1.39
C VAL A 15 -1.38 1.43 -0.96
N LEU A 16 -1.53 2.75 -0.97
CA LEU A 16 -0.54 3.71 -0.49
C LEU A 16 -0.94 4.17 0.92
N VAL A 17 -0.01 4.17 1.86
CA VAL A 17 -0.22 4.61 3.24
C VAL A 17 0.86 5.62 3.60
N ASP A 18 0.47 6.88 3.70
CA ASP A 18 1.39 7.98 3.95
C ASP A 18 0.62 9.18 4.52
N ASP A 19 1.12 9.80 5.59
CA ASP A 19 0.45 10.96 6.21
C ASP A 19 0.61 12.25 5.39
N GLU A 20 1.60 12.28 4.47
CA GLU A 20 1.85 13.35 3.52
C GLU A 20 0.92 13.25 2.29
N GLU A 21 -0.15 14.05 2.29
CA GLU A 21 -1.13 14.08 1.20
C GLU A 21 -0.51 14.41 -0.16
N CYS A 22 0.47 15.31 -0.21
CA CYS A 22 1.18 15.68 -1.44
C CYS A 22 1.88 14.47 -2.08
N LEU A 23 2.51 13.62 -1.26
CA LEU A 23 3.22 12.43 -1.72
C LEU A 23 2.22 11.35 -2.18
N CYS A 24 1.16 11.12 -1.40
CA CYS A 24 0.05 10.24 -1.79
C CYS A 24 -0.53 10.61 -3.17
N LEU A 25 -0.86 11.90 -3.37
CA LEU A 25 -1.42 12.38 -4.64
C LEU A 25 -0.42 12.22 -5.79
N PHE A 26 0.85 12.55 -5.56
CA PHE A 26 1.90 12.37 -6.56
C PHE A 26 2.05 10.90 -6.97
N LEU A 27 2.18 9.98 -6.01
CA LEU A 27 2.33 8.54 -6.28
C LEU A 27 1.11 7.98 -7.00
N ARG A 28 -0.10 8.33 -6.54
CA ARG A 28 -1.35 7.91 -7.17
C ARG A 28 -1.45 8.37 -8.63
N GLU A 29 -1.14 9.63 -8.90
CA GLU A 29 -1.21 10.16 -10.28
C GLU A 29 -0.12 9.57 -11.17
N ASN A 30 1.07 9.27 -10.65
CA ASN A 30 2.10 8.56 -11.41
C ASN A 30 1.68 7.12 -11.74
N LEU A 31 1.22 6.35 -10.75
CA LEU A 31 0.74 4.98 -10.95
C LEU A 31 -0.43 4.93 -11.95
N LYS A 32 -1.34 5.92 -11.87
CA LYS A 32 -2.47 6.05 -12.79
C LYS A 32 -2.03 6.31 -14.23
N LYS A 33 -0.95 7.07 -14.46
CA LYS A 33 -0.38 7.26 -15.81
C LYS A 33 0.11 5.95 -16.42
N ASP A 34 0.60 5.03 -15.58
CA ASP A 34 1.04 3.69 -15.98
C ASP A 34 -0.13 2.69 -16.06
N GLY A 35 -1.38 3.13 -15.88
CA GLY A 35 -2.57 2.28 -15.91
C GLY A 35 -2.73 1.41 -14.65
N ILE A 36 -2.05 1.76 -13.56
CA ILE A 36 -2.13 1.07 -12.27
C ILE A 36 -3.09 1.83 -11.38
N GLU A 37 -4.11 1.14 -10.85
CA GLU A 37 -5.01 1.72 -9.87
C GLU A 37 -4.41 1.66 -8.47
N ALA A 38 -4.44 2.81 -7.80
CA ALA A 38 -3.95 2.98 -6.44
C ALA A 38 -4.98 3.72 -5.57
N VAL A 39 -5.11 3.26 -4.34
CA VAL A 39 -5.88 3.91 -3.28
C VAL A 39 -4.92 4.42 -2.21
N SER A 40 -5.12 5.63 -1.71
CA SER A 40 -4.24 6.26 -0.71
C SER A 40 -4.96 6.46 0.62
N PHE A 41 -4.30 6.11 1.71
CA PHE A 41 -4.75 6.29 3.09
C PHE A 41 -3.75 7.14 3.85
N ARG A 42 -4.26 8.01 4.73
CA ARG A 42 -3.42 8.85 5.60
C ARG A 42 -3.06 8.19 6.93
N GLU A 43 -3.66 7.04 7.20
CA GLU A 43 -3.51 6.29 8.43
C GLU A 43 -3.45 4.80 8.09
N ALA A 44 -2.62 4.05 8.82
CA ALA A 44 -2.46 2.61 8.62
C ALA A 44 -3.63 1.77 9.14
N PHE A 45 -4.39 2.29 10.12
CA PHE A 45 -5.44 1.52 10.78
C PHE A 45 -6.61 1.14 9.86
N PRO A 46 -7.18 2.04 9.03
CA PRO A 46 -8.23 1.69 8.07
C PRO A 46 -7.78 0.60 7.09
N VAL A 47 -6.51 0.59 6.72
CA VAL A 47 -5.94 -0.34 5.74
C VAL A 47 -6.01 -1.79 6.25
N LEU A 48 -5.77 -2.00 7.54
CA LEU A 48 -5.87 -3.34 8.14
C LEU A 48 -7.26 -3.96 8.01
N THR A 49 -8.31 -3.13 7.91
CA THR A 49 -9.68 -3.61 7.68
C THR A 49 -9.99 -3.86 6.20
N HIS A 50 -9.21 -3.27 5.31
CA HIS A 50 -9.33 -3.42 3.85
C HIS A 50 -8.57 -4.66 3.34
N LEU A 51 -7.45 -4.99 4.01
CA LEU A 51 -6.62 -6.13 3.66
C LEU A 51 -7.26 -7.44 4.12
N SER A 52 -7.29 -8.42 3.22
CA SER A 52 -7.73 -9.78 3.50
C SER A 52 -6.85 -10.76 2.74
N LYS A 53 -6.89 -12.04 3.10
CA LYS A 53 -6.09 -13.10 2.44
C LYS A 53 -6.43 -13.30 0.94
N GLU A 54 -7.59 -12.81 0.49
CA GLU A 54 -8.01 -12.87 -0.91
C GLU A 54 -7.70 -11.56 -1.67
N TRP A 55 -7.14 -10.58 -0.97
CA TRP A 55 -6.77 -9.31 -1.57
C TRP A 55 -5.48 -9.47 -2.37
N GLU A 56 -5.55 -9.13 -3.65
CA GLU A 56 -4.45 -9.27 -4.59
C GLU A 56 -3.95 -7.88 -4.96
N GLY A 57 -2.82 -7.49 -4.37
CA GLY A 57 -2.20 -6.21 -4.63
C GLY A 57 -0.90 -6.03 -3.84
N VAL A 58 -0.39 -4.80 -3.87
CA VAL A 58 0.84 -4.38 -3.19
C VAL A 58 0.51 -3.26 -2.21
N VAL A 59 1.03 -3.36 -0.99
CA VAL A 59 0.92 -2.28 -0.01
C VAL A 59 2.21 -1.47 -0.04
N VAL A 60 2.11 -0.16 -0.06
CA VAL A 60 3.22 0.78 0.02
C VAL A 60 2.95 1.66 1.22
N THR A 61 3.85 1.67 2.20
CA THR A 61 3.63 2.41 3.45
C THR A 61 4.89 3.17 3.84
N ASP A 62 4.73 4.37 4.38
CA ASP A 62 5.84 5.03 5.05
C ASP A 62 6.18 4.31 6.36
N VAL A 63 7.45 4.41 6.75
CA VAL A 63 7.95 3.90 8.02
C VAL A 63 7.49 4.76 9.20
N LYS A 64 7.62 6.08 9.10
CA LYS A 64 7.42 7.03 10.20
C LYS A 64 6.08 7.72 10.07
N MET A 65 5.02 7.01 10.42
CA MET A 65 3.67 7.61 10.49
C MET A 65 3.27 7.97 11.93
N PRO A 66 2.58 9.11 12.14
CA PRO A 66 1.98 9.43 13.42
C PRO A 66 0.89 8.40 13.77
N GLY A 67 0.96 7.83 14.98
CA GLY A 67 -0.01 6.86 15.50
C GLY A 67 0.46 5.41 15.40
N MET A 68 0.57 4.85 14.20
CA MET A 68 1.03 3.48 13.98
C MET A 68 2.27 3.48 13.09
N ASP A 69 3.39 2.98 13.62
CA ASP A 69 4.63 2.77 12.88
C ASP A 69 4.43 1.81 11.69
N GLY A 70 5.06 2.10 10.55
CA GLY A 70 5.04 1.26 9.36
C GLY A 70 5.53 -0.17 9.61
N LEU A 71 6.44 -0.39 10.56
CA LEU A 71 6.88 -1.74 10.97
C LEU A 71 5.81 -2.49 11.77
N ALA A 72 5.11 -1.78 12.65
CA ALA A 72 4.00 -2.37 13.41
C ALA A 72 2.84 -2.71 12.48
N PHE A 73 2.61 -1.87 11.47
CA PHE A 73 1.66 -2.14 10.40
C PHE A 73 2.09 -3.35 9.56
N LEU A 74 3.35 -3.44 9.11
CA LEU A 74 3.91 -4.59 8.39
C LEU A 74 3.68 -5.90 9.15
N SER A 75 4.01 -5.92 10.45
CA SER A 75 3.82 -7.08 11.31
C SER A 75 2.36 -7.55 11.35
N ARG A 76 1.40 -6.62 11.37
CA ARG A 76 -0.04 -6.93 11.33
C ARG A 76 -0.50 -7.41 9.96
N VAL A 77 0.03 -6.82 8.88
CA VAL A 77 -0.26 -7.27 7.51
C VAL A 77 0.25 -8.68 7.29
N MET A 78 1.49 -8.97 7.70
CA MET A 78 2.07 -10.32 7.65
C MET A 78 1.30 -11.34 8.48
N ALA A 79 0.66 -10.92 9.59
CA ALA A 79 -0.20 -11.79 10.38
C ALA A 79 -1.53 -12.12 9.67
N VAL A 80 -2.02 -11.24 8.78
CA VAL A 80 -3.20 -11.48 7.94
C VAL A 80 -2.84 -12.35 6.74
N ASP A 81 -1.80 -11.95 6.00
CA ASP A 81 -1.27 -12.70 4.87
C ASP A 81 0.26 -12.50 4.75
N PRO A 82 1.07 -13.53 5.08
CA PRO A 82 2.52 -13.49 4.95
C PRO A 82 3.00 -13.38 3.49
N GLN A 83 2.14 -13.68 2.51
CA GLN A 83 2.51 -13.63 1.10
C GLN A 83 2.24 -12.25 0.48
N LEU A 84 1.61 -11.34 1.23
CA LEU A 84 1.27 -10.03 0.72
C LEU A 84 2.53 -9.17 0.54
N PRO A 85 2.81 -8.67 -0.68
CA PRO A 85 3.96 -7.80 -0.91
C PRO A 85 3.72 -6.44 -0.27
N VAL A 86 4.61 -6.07 0.66
CA VAL A 86 4.63 -4.75 1.32
C VAL A 86 5.95 -4.05 1.01
N ILE A 87 5.86 -2.81 0.51
CA ILE A 87 6.96 -1.92 0.21
C ILE A 87 6.98 -0.84 1.30
N LEU A 88 8.07 -0.80 2.07
CA LEU A 88 8.34 0.28 3.01
C LEU A 88 9.04 1.42 2.26
N ILE A 89 8.43 2.60 2.24
CA ILE A 89 9.07 3.84 1.82
C ILE A 89 9.53 4.56 3.08
N THR A 90 10.68 5.24 3.01
CA THR A 90 11.16 6.09 4.11
C THR A 90 11.75 7.34 3.49
N GLY A 91 11.24 8.52 3.85
CA GLY A 91 11.77 9.81 3.39
C GLY A 91 13.09 10.23 4.07
N HIS A 92 13.49 9.56 5.15
CA HIS A 92 14.69 9.86 5.93
C HIS A 92 15.57 8.61 5.97
N GLY A 93 16.68 8.62 5.22
CA GLY A 93 17.52 7.45 4.91
C GLY A 93 18.22 6.78 6.10
N ASP A 94 17.45 6.22 7.03
CA ASP A 94 17.92 5.38 8.12
C ASP A 94 17.90 3.91 7.67
N ILE A 95 18.97 3.54 6.98
CA ILE A 95 19.30 2.18 6.50
C ILE A 95 19.21 1.06 7.58
N PRO A 96 19.33 1.27 8.92
CA PRO A 96 19.25 0.17 9.88
C PRO A 96 17.89 -0.55 9.92
N MET A 97 16.80 0.09 9.50
CA MET A 97 15.46 -0.49 9.63
C MET A 97 15.17 -1.64 8.66
N VAL A 98 15.85 -1.65 7.50
CA VAL A 98 15.56 -2.59 6.40
C VAL A 98 15.90 -4.04 6.78
N VAL A 99 16.71 -4.26 7.82
CA VAL A 99 17.22 -5.58 8.21
C VAL A 99 16.29 -6.35 9.14
N GLU A 100 15.37 -5.70 9.87
CA GLU A 100 14.47 -6.39 10.82
C GLU A 100 13.19 -6.96 10.17
N ALA A 101 12.97 -6.70 8.88
CA ALA A 101 11.77 -7.14 8.15
C ALA A 101 11.92 -8.47 7.38
N MET A 102 13.04 -9.18 7.53
CA MET A 102 13.32 -10.48 6.87
C MET A 102 13.20 -11.68 7.81
#